data_AF-A0A7J0FK23-F1
#
_entry.id   AF-A0A7J0FK23-F1
#
_cell.length_a   1.000
_cell.length_b   1.000
_cell.length_c   1.000
_cell.angle_alpha   90.00
_cell.angle_beta   90.00
_cell.angle_gamma   90.00
#
_symmetry.space_group_name_H-M   'P 1'
#
loop_
_entity.id
_entity.type
_entity.pdbx_description
1 polymer ?
#
loop_
_entity_poly.entity_id
_entity_poly.type
_entity_poly.pdbx_seq_one_letter_code
_entity_poly.pdbx_strand_id
1 'polypeptide(L)'
;MNLLFSCTEDFESKNYTIITSQCKGPKYQATSCCAALKKFACPFSDKINDLKTDCAPTMFSYINMFGNYPPALFASLCSEGKEGLSCTDDEVNAGKTNGVPLRFAQSPMLMLTAGFLTSLFNWF
;
A
#
# COMPACT_ATOMS: atom_id res chain seq x y z
N MET A 1 -29.09 -10.47 18.53
CA MET A 1 -28.62 -9.52 19.56
C MET A 1 -27.26 -9.03 19.09
N ASN A 2 -27.15 -7.79 18.61
CA ASN A 2 -25.85 -7.21 18.30
C ASN A 2 -25.16 -6.93 19.64
N LEU A 3 -24.00 -7.59 19.85
CA LEU A 3 -23.21 -7.45 21.07
C LEU A 3 -22.35 -6.17 21.08
N LEU A 4 -22.43 -5.36 20.02
CA LEU A 4 -21.61 -4.17 19.81
C LEU A 4 -22.44 -2.90 20.02
N PHE A 5 -21.80 -1.88 20.57
CA PHE A 5 -22.35 -0.52 20.63
C PHE A 5 -22.27 0.16 19.27
N SER A 6 -23.22 1.04 18.99
CA SER A 6 -23.20 1.84 17.76
C SER A 6 -22.01 2.80 17.73
N CYS A 7 -21.38 2.91 16.57
CA CYS A 7 -20.29 3.81 16.32
C CYS A 7 -20.76 5.26 16.42
N THR A 8 -19.99 6.10 17.13
CA THR A 8 -20.26 7.54 17.22
C THR A 8 -19.75 8.31 16.01
N GLU A 9 -18.85 7.73 15.22
CA GLU A 9 -18.36 8.34 14.00
C GLU A 9 -19.34 8.14 12.85
N ASP A 10 -19.75 9.25 12.26
CA ASP A 10 -20.55 9.23 11.03
C ASP A 10 -19.65 8.86 9.84
N PHE A 11 -19.61 7.57 9.54
CA PHE A 11 -18.94 7.04 8.35
C PHE A 11 -19.76 7.28 7.08
N GLU A 12 -21.08 7.48 7.15
CA GLU A 12 -21.94 7.65 5.97
C GLU A 12 -21.55 8.91 5.18
N SER A 13 -21.29 10.01 5.88
CA SER A 13 -20.97 11.30 5.27
C SER A 13 -19.50 11.53 4.91
N LYS A 14 -18.62 10.52 5.09
CA LYS A 14 -17.19 10.67 4.79
C LYS A 14 -16.91 10.71 3.29
N ASN A 15 -15.77 11.27 2.91
CA ASN A 15 -15.33 11.32 1.51
C ASN A 15 -14.61 10.01 1.11
N TYR A 16 -15.29 9.18 0.34
CA TYR A 16 -14.77 7.89 -0.15
C TYR A 16 -13.89 7.98 -1.40
N THR A 17 -13.77 9.17 -2.02
CA THR A 17 -12.96 9.36 -3.23
C THR A 17 -11.48 9.04 -2.98
N ILE A 18 -10.99 9.21 -1.74
CA ILE A 18 -9.62 8.86 -1.39
C ILE A 18 -9.31 7.37 -1.62
N ILE A 19 -10.31 6.49 -1.45
CA ILE A 19 -10.21 5.06 -1.72
C ILE A 19 -10.55 4.78 -3.19
N THR A 20 -11.72 5.23 -3.66
CA THR A 20 -12.24 4.84 -4.98
C THR A 20 -11.46 5.41 -6.17
N SER A 21 -10.72 6.49 -5.97
CA SER A 21 -9.82 7.03 -7.01
C SER A 21 -8.52 6.22 -7.17
N GLN A 22 -8.09 5.49 -6.15
CA GLN A 22 -6.78 4.81 -6.08
C GLN A 22 -6.87 3.29 -6.12
N CYS A 23 -7.92 2.72 -5.53
CA CYS A 23 -8.16 1.28 -5.49
C CYS A 23 -9.19 0.90 -6.55
N LYS A 24 -8.73 0.48 -7.74
CA LYS A 24 -9.59 0.18 -8.89
C LYS A 24 -9.49 -1.28 -9.30
N GLY A 25 -10.65 -1.87 -9.60
CA GLY A 25 -10.76 -3.19 -10.20
C GLY A 25 -10.52 -3.16 -11.71
N PRO A 26 -10.50 -4.34 -12.37
CA PRO A 26 -10.70 -5.68 -11.79
C PRO A 26 -9.46 -6.24 -11.09
N LYS A 27 -8.27 -5.67 -11.33
CA LYS A 27 -7.02 -6.07 -10.68
C LYS A 27 -6.66 -5.04 -9.61
N TYR A 28 -7.08 -5.32 -8.38
CA TYR A 28 -6.79 -4.47 -7.23
C TYR A 28 -5.31 -4.58 -6.84
N GLN A 29 -4.59 -3.46 -6.89
CA GLN A 29 -3.18 -3.41 -6.54
C GLN A 29 -3.01 -3.14 -5.05
N ALA A 30 -2.32 -4.04 -4.32
CA ALA A 30 -2.12 -3.93 -2.88
C ALA A 30 -1.54 -2.57 -2.48
N THR A 31 -0.46 -2.12 -3.12
CA THR A 31 0.18 -0.85 -2.78
C THR A 31 -0.76 0.34 -2.84
N SER A 32 -1.56 0.48 -3.91
CA SER A 32 -2.47 1.63 -4.03
C SER A 32 -3.69 1.49 -3.13
N CYS A 33 -4.27 0.30 -3.02
CA CYS A 33 -5.44 0.04 -2.18
C CYS A 33 -5.14 0.19 -0.69
N CYS A 34 -4.04 -0.38 -0.21
CA CYS A 34 -3.68 -0.33 1.20
C CYS A 34 -3.22 1.07 1.61
N ALA A 35 -2.46 1.77 0.76
CA ALA A 35 -2.10 3.17 1.04
C ALA A 35 -3.32 4.08 1.08
N ALA A 36 -4.30 3.89 0.19
CA ALA A 36 -5.54 4.63 0.20
C ALA A 36 -6.41 4.33 1.42
N LEU A 37 -6.51 3.05 1.80
CA LEU A 37 -7.19 2.62 3.02
C LEU A 37 -6.55 3.25 4.27
N LYS A 38 -5.21 3.25 4.38
CA LYS A 38 -4.50 3.90 5.49
C LYS A 38 -4.85 5.38 5.59
N LYS A 39 -4.78 6.12 4.48
CA LYS A 39 -5.10 7.55 4.47
C LYS A 39 -6.54 7.84 4.90
N PHE A 40 -7.48 6.94 4.59
CA PHE A 40 -8.86 7.07 5.03
C PHE A 40 -9.07 6.67 6.50
N ALA A 41 -8.53 5.52 6.90
CA ALA A 41 -8.87 4.86 8.16
C ALA A 41 -8.02 5.32 9.34
N CYS A 42 -6.75 5.67 9.13
CA CYS A 42 -5.83 6.03 10.20
C CYS A 42 -6.27 7.22 11.07
N PRO A 43 -6.91 8.28 10.53
CA PRO A 43 -7.50 9.34 11.35
C PRO A 43 -8.56 8.86 12.35
N PHE A 44 -9.12 7.66 12.14
CA PHE A 44 -10.17 7.06 12.96
C PHE A 44 -9.71 5.78 13.66
N SER A 45 -8.40 5.50 13.68
CA SER A 45 -7.81 4.26 14.21
C SER A 45 -8.30 3.92 15.62
N ASP A 46 -8.35 4.89 16.53
CA ASP A 46 -8.85 4.72 17.90
C ASP A 46 -10.30 4.22 17.96
N LYS A 47 -11.13 4.64 17.00
CA LYS A 47 -12.55 4.28 16.93
C LYS A 47 -12.75 2.92 16.30
N ILE A 48 -12.09 2.67 15.17
CA ILE A 48 -12.26 1.40 14.43
C ILE A 48 -11.55 0.23 15.11
N ASN A 49 -10.55 0.49 15.96
CA ASN A 49 -9.89 -0.54 16.77
C ASN A 49 -10.62 -0.85 18.10
N ASP A 50 -11.71 -0.13 18.43
CA ASP A 50 -12.53 -0.47 19.59
C ASP A 50 -13.46 -1.66 19.28
N LEU A 51 -13.04 -2.83 19.75
CA LEU A 51 -13.75 -4.11 19.58
C LEU A 51 -15.13 -4.16 20.27
N LYS A 52 -15.50 -3.15 21.08
CA LYS A 52 -16.83 -3.04 21.69
C LYS A 52 -17.83 -2.33 20.78
N THR A 53 -17.38 -1.68 19.72
CA THR A 53 -18.24 -0.91 18.81
C THR A 53 -18.34 -1.56 17.43
N ASP A 54 -19.35 -1.16 16.67
CA ASP A 54 -19.51 -1.54 15.27
C ASP A 54 -18.80 -0.56 14.30
N CYS A 55 -17.83 0.25 14.77
CA CYS A 55 -17.14 1.24 13.93
C CYS A 55 -16.42 0.61 12.73
N ALA A 56 -15.63 -0.44 12.94
CA ALA A 56 -14.95 -1.14 11.84
C ALA A 56 -15.91 -1.77 10.82
N PRO A 57 -16.91 -2.60 11.21
CA PRO A 57 -17.82 -3.17 10.23
C PRO A 57 -18.67 -2.11 9.53
N THR A 58 -19.07 -1.03 10.21
CA THR A 58 -19.79 0.10 9.61
C THR A 58 -18.91 0.81 8.57
N MET A 59 -17.66 1.14 8.92
CA MET A 59 -16.70 1.74 8.00
C MET A 59 -16.52 0.88 6.75
N PHE A 60 -16.22 -0.41 6.90
CA PHE A 60 -16.02 -1.30 5.75
C PHE A 60 -17.29 -1.49 4.92
N SER A 61 -18.48 -1.44 5.53
CA SER A 61 -19.75 -1.52 4.79
C SER A 61 -19.90 -0.35 3.82
N TYR A 62 -19.66 0.88 4.28
CA TYR A 62 -19.71 2.06 3.40
C TYR A 62 -18.57 2.05 2.37
N ILE A 63 -17.34 1.66 2.74
CA ILE A 63 -16.24 1.51 1.77
C ILE A 63 -16.65 0.56 0.64
N ASN A 64 -17.19 -0.61 1.00
CA ASN A 64 -17.58 -1.62 0.01
C ASN A 64 -18.74 -1.13 -0.86
N MET A 65 -19.73 -0.46 -0.26
CA MET A 65 -20.88 0.07 -0.98
C MET A 65 -20.48 1.17 -1.97
N PHE A 66 -19.72 2.18 -1.54
CA PHE A 66 -19.35 3.30 -2.43
C PHE A 66 -18.31 2.92 -3.49
N GLY A 67 -17.47 1.92 -3.21
CA GLY A 67 -16.47 1.43 -4.14
C GLY A 67 -16.88 0.22 -4.98
N ASN A 68 -18.05 -0.36 -4.73
CA ASN A 68 -18.46 -1.68 -5.26
C ASN A 68 -17.39 -2.77 -5.03
N TYR A 69 -16.74 -2.76 -3.86
CA TYR A 69 -15.67 -3.69 -3.55
C TYR A 69 -16.22 -5.05 -3.11
N PRO A 70 -15.55 -6.16 -3.50
CA PRO A 70 -15.85 -7.48 -2.97
C PRO A 70 -15.69 -7.52 -1.44
N PRO A 71 -16.54 -8.29 -0.73
CA PRO A 71 -16.35 -8.54 0.69
C PRO A 71 -14.94 -9.05 0.99
N ALA A 72 -14.36 -8.59 2.11
CA ALA A 72 -13.01 -8.96 2.56
C ALA A 72 -11.85 -8.63 1.60
N LEU A 73 -12.06 -7.81 0.55
CA LEU A 73 -10.98 -7.38 -0.35
C LEU A 73 -9.80 -6.80 0.45
N PHE A 74 -10.06 -5.80 1.30
CA PHE A 74 -8.99 -5.16 2.06
C PHE A 74 -8.37 -6.06 3.12
N ALA A 75 -9.14 -6.94 3.76
CA ALA A 75 -8.61 -7.89 4.74
C ALA A 75 -7.66 -8.92 4.10
N SER A 76 -7.92 -9.31 2.84
CA SER A 76 -7.05 -10.24 2.10
C SER A 76 -5.86 -9.55 1.43
N LEU A 77 -6.02 -8.29 1.06
CA LEU A 77 -5.03 -7.54 0.30
C LEU A 77 -4.05 -6.75 1.20
N CYS A 78 -4.50 -6.33 2.37
CA CYS A 78 -3.79 -5.39 3.24
C CYS A 78 -3.52 -6.02 4.61
N SER A 79 -2.31 -6.57 4.77
CA SER A 79 -1.79 -7.08 6.04
C SER A 79 -0.28 -6.86 6.08
N GLU A 80 0.20 -6.26 7.17
CA GLU A 80 1.64 -6.00 7.41
C GLU A 80 2.20 -6.90 8.52
N GLY A 81 1.39 -7.85 8.97
CA GLY A 81 1.72 -8.74 10.07
C GLY A 81 0.49 -9.09 10.90
N LYS A 82 0.75 -9.60 12.11
CA LYS A 82 -0.30 -10.08 13.03
C LYS A 82 -1.19 -8.96 13.58
N GLU A 83 -0.67 -7.73 13.61
CA GLU A 83 -1.38 -6.55 14.13
C GLU A 83 -2.23 -5.85 13.06
N GLY A 84 -2.25 -6.36 11.83
CA GLY A 84 -3.02 -5.78 10.74
C GLY A 84 -2.23 -4.70 10.00
N LEU A 85 -2.78 -3.49 9.94
CA LEU A 85 -2.25 -2.37 9.17
C LEU A 85 -1.70 -1.29 10.11
N SER A 86 -0.42 -0.92 9.95
CA SER A 86 0.20 0.13 10.75
C SER A 86 -0.14 1.51 10.20
N CYS A 87 -0.50 2.44 11.09
CA CYS A 87 -0.80 3.83 10.76
C CYS A 87 0.40 4.78 10.91
N THR A 88 1.62 4.27 11.01
CA THR A 88 2.84 5.08 11.11
C THR A 88 3.05 5.98 9.89
N ASP A 89 3.48 7.23 10.14
CA ASP A 89 3.52 8.35 9.17
C ASP A 89 4.43 8.16 7.94
N ASP A 90 5.31 7.15 7.97
CA ASP A 90 6.33 6.93 6.94
C ASP A 90 5.74 6.60 5.55
N GLU A 91 4.47 6.17 5.47
CA GLU A 91 3.81 5.83 4.20
C GLU A 91 2.79 6.88 3.71
N VAL A 92 2.40 7.83 4.56
CA VAL A 92 1.43 8.89 4.20
C VAL A 92 2.03 9.83 3.12
N ASN A 93 3.36 9.89 3.03
CA ASN A 93 4.13 10.73 2.11
C ASN A 93 4.58 10.05 0.80
N ALA A 94 4.33 8.74 0.60
CA ALA A 94 4.72 8.02 -0.61
C ALA A 94 3.87 8.37 -1.87
N GLY A 95 3.12 9.47 -1.81
CA GLY A 95 2.39 10.07 -2.94
C GLY A 95 3.05 11.33 -3.52
N LYS A 96 4.24 11.73 -3.05
CA LYS A 96 5.04 12.77 -3.71
C LYS A 96 6.17 12.10 -4.50
N THR A 97 5.85 11.60 -5.68
CA THR A 97 6.85 11.39 -6.73
C THR A 97 7.40 12.76 -7.13
N ASN A 98 8.40 13.27 -6.41
CA ASN A 98 9.40 14.11 -7.06
C ASN A 98 10.22 13.15 -7.91
N GLY A 99 10.08 13.26 -9.22
CA GLY A 99 10.72 12.37 -10.19
C GLY A 99 12.22 12.25 -9.90
N VAL A 100 12.62 11.06 -9.49
CA VAL A 100 14.00 10.62 -9.65
C VAL A 100 14.03 9.91 -11.00
N PRO A 101 14.84 10.37 -11.96
CA PRO A 101 14.87 9.76 -13.29
C PRO A 101 15.24 8.30 -13.18
N LEU A 102 14.52 7.47 -13.94
CA LEU A 102 14.88 6.09 -14.24
C LEU A 102 16.32 6.07 -14.78
N ARG A 103 17.30 5.84 -13.91
CA ARG A 103 18.65 5.50 -14.34
C ARG A 103 18.63 4.03 -14.70
N PHE A 104 18.28 3.76 -15.96
CA PHE A 104 18.85 2.63 -16.67
C PHE A 104 20.37 2.77 -16.48
N ALA A 105 20.99 1.87 -15.72
CA ALA A 105 22.44 1.78 -15.68
C ALA A 105 22.89 1.26 -17.05
N GLN A 106 23.02 2.19 -18.00
CA GLN A 106 23.76 1.98 -19.22
C GLN A 106 25.20 1.68 -18.82
N SER A 107 25.64 0.45 -19.05
CA SER A 107 27.05 0.08 -19.09
C SER A 107 27.81 1.01 -20.03
N PRO A 108 29.00 1.45 -19.60
CA PRO A 108 30.17 1.38 -20.45
C PRO A 108 31.35 0.87 -19.61
N MET A 109 31.54 -0.46 -19.54
CA MET A 109 32.81 -1.02 -19.10
C MET A 109 33.80 -0.80 -20.25
N LEU A 110 34.46 0.35 -20.17
CA LEU A 110 35.47 0.83 -21.08
C LEU A 110 36.73 -0.03 -20.91
N MET A 111 37.24 -0.48 -22.05
CA MET A 111 38.40 -1.34 -22.25
C MET A 111 39.59 -1.06 -21.33
N LEU A 112 40.18 -2.11 -20.77
CA LEU A 112 41.59 -2.15 -20.41
C LEU A 112 42.27 -3.33 -21.10
N THR A 113 42.80 -3.01 -22.28
CA THR A 113 44.14 -3.33 -22.77
C THR A 113 44.69 -4.75 -22.62
N ALA A 114 44.87 -5.37 -23.80
CA ALA A 114 45.64 -6.58 -24.04
C ALA A 114 47.06 -6.51 -23.45
N GLY A 115 47.42 -7.51 -22.65
CA GLY A 115 48.76 -7.64 -22.05
C GLY A 115 49.05 -9.04 -21.50
N PHE A 116 48.45 -10.09 -22.07
CA PHE A 116 48.63 -11.47 -21.57
C PHE A 116 48.85 -12.52 -22.67
N LEU A 117 49.43 -12.11 -23.81
CA LEU A 117 49.83 -13.03 -24.90
C LEU A 117 51.35 -13.15 -25.09
N THR A 118 52.17 -12.44 -24.30
CA THR A 118 53.64 -12.50 -24.41
C THR A 118 54.33 -13.42 -23.41
N SER A 119 53.60 -14.10 -22.51
CA SER A 119 54.22 -14.96 -21.49
C SER A 119 54.14 -16.47 -21.77
N LEU A 120 53.49 -16.91 -22.86
CA LEU A 120 53.43 -18.33 -23.24
C LEU A 120 54.42 -18.74 -24.34
N PHE A 121 55.18 -17.78 -24.90
CA PHE A 121 56.26 -18.05 -25.87
C PHE A 121 57.66 -18.14 -25.24
N ASN A 122 57.77 -18.16 -23.91
CA ASN A 122 59.02 -18.43 -23.17
C ASN A 122 58.97 -19.76 -22.39
N TRP A 123 58.03 -20.65 -22.71
CA TRP A 123 57.97 -22.01 -22.16
C TRP A 123 58.07 -23.08 -23.28
N PHE A 124 58.64 -22.73 -24.43
CA PHE A 124 59.15 -23.68 -25.41
C PHE A 124 60.49 -23.21 -25.94
#